data_AF-A0A6S7GKT3-F1
#
_entry.id   AF-A0A6S7GKT3-F1
#
_cell.length_a   1.000
_cell.length_b   1.000
_cell.length_c   1.000
_cell.angle_alpha   90.00
_cell.angle_beta   90.00
_cell.angle_gamma   90.00
#
_symmetry.space_group_name_H-M   'P 1'
#
loop_
_entity.id
_entity.type
_entity.pdbx_description
1 polymer ?
#
loop_
_entity_poly.entity_id
_entity_poly.type
_entity_poly.pdbx_seq_one_letter_code
_entity_poly.pdbx_strand_id
1 'polypeptide(L)'
;MWYGQCGINPFANKPINCLYNGPAKPVADRESHEILAQLCPELSRLSNSKVCCDHDQLVNLQSGMQSARQMMARCPSCWKNFRELYCRLTCSPNNSMFIDPTRLSADKKSVVAIDYYVDIAFRDGLYNSCKNVAFPDGHQKIMNFMCGTTVGKCTPLKFLNYLGNPVANGESPFSISYPDKAKRGIKSMNATITSCNESFFDPLSKSTMEACDCRDCIESCKHPFPIKLQEYLAAKVIFSLKPSSELNRRTCYKNFFSRNCKLTGTILRVRILQKVRNYPTC
;
A
#
# COMPACT_ATOMS: atom_id res chain seq x y z
N MET A 1 3.93 -9.61 -23.55
CA MET A 1 3.24 -10.44 -22.53
C MET A 1 1.74 -10.37 -22.69
N TRP A 2 1.19 -9.18 -22.93
CA TRP A 2 -0.20 -8.99 -23.32
C TRP A 2 -0.39 -7.78 -24.22
N TYR A 3 -1.57 -7.69 -24.82
CA TYR A 3 -2.11 -6.51 -25.50
C TYR A 3 -3.63 -6.69 -25.66
N GLY A 4 -4.41 -5.72 -25.20
CA GLY A 4 -5.87 -5.75 -25.18
C GLY A 4 -6.48 -6.65 -24.09
N GLN A 5 -7.81 -6.71 -24.09
CA GLN A 5 -8.63 -7.41 -23.10
C GLN A 5 -9.55 -8.45 -23.75
N CYS A 6 -9.69 -9.64 -23.17
CA CYS A 6 -10.51 -10.72 -23.75
C CYS A 6 -11.09 -11.69 -22.72
N GLY A 7 -11.25 -11.22 -21.49
CA GLY A 7 -11.94 -12.00 -20.46
C GLY A 7 -12.33 -11.12 -19.30
N ILE A 8 -13.13 -11.69 -18.41
CA ILE A 8 -13.49 -11.09 -17.12
C ILE A 8 -13.06 -12.06 -16.04
N ASN A 9 -12.39 -11.55 -15.00
CA ASN A 9 -12.11 -12.34 -13.81
C ASN A 9 -13.40 -12.53 -13.00
N PRO A 10 -13.85 -13.77 -12.73
CA PRO A 10 -15.12 -14.00 -12.04
C PRO A 10 -15.11 -13.57 -10.57
N PHE A 11 -13.94 -13.43 -9.93
CA PHE A 11 -13.83 -13.01 -8.53
C PHE A 11 -13.85 -11.48 -8.39
N ALA A 12 -13.10 -10.77 -9.24
CA ALA A 12 -13.00 -9.32 -9.18
C ALA A 12 -14.06 -8.60 -10.04
N ASN A 13 -14.73 -9.32 -10.95
CA ASN A 13 -15.61 -8.76 -11.98
C ASN A 13 -14.94 -7.62 -12.78
N LYS A 14 -13.65 -7.80 -13.11
CA LYS A 14 -12.84 -6.84 -13.85
C LYS A 14 -12.24 -7.47 -15.11
N PRO A 15 -12.01 -6.69 -16.18
CA PRO A 15 -11.43 -7.21 -17.41
C PRO A 15 -10.00 -7.71 -17.19
N ILE A 16 -9.63 -8.79 -17.90
CA ILE A 16 -8.29 -9.38 -17.90
C ILE A 16 -7.65 -9.34 -19.28
N ASN A 17 -6.32 -9.29 -19.27
CA ASN A 17 -5.53 -9.03 -20.46
C ASN A 17 -5.43 -10.26 -21.38
N CYS A 18 -5.38 -10.03 -22.69
CA CYS A 18 -5.10 -11.07 -23.67
C CYS A 18 -3.63 -11.45 -23.70
N LEU A 19 -3.35 -12.75 -23.81
CA LEU A 19 -2.02 -13.23 -24.08
C LEU A 19 -1.55 -12.69 -25.44
N TYR A 20 -0.41 -12.01 -25.44
CA TYR A 20 0.20 -11.48 -26.65
C TYR A 20 1.73 -11.42 -26.50
N ASN A 21 2.40 -12.10 -27.43
CA ASN A 21 3.86 -12.24 -27.46
C ASN A 21 4.52 -11.47 -28.61
N GLY A 22 3.78 -10.55 -29.26
CA GLY A 22 4.34 -9.71 -30.30
C GLY A 22 5.00 -8.44 -29.75
N PRO A 23 5.51 -7.57 -30.64
CA PRO A 23 6.20 -6.34 -30.27
C PRO A 23 5.23 -5.29 -29.70
N ALA A 24 5.79 -4.34 -28.93
CA ALA A 24 5.06 -3.14 -28.50
C ALA A 24 4.51 -2.36 -29.70
N LYS A 25 3.33 -1.77 -29.53
CA LYS A 25 2.59 -1.06 -30.58
C LYS A 25 2.59 0.44 -30.31
N PRO A 26 2.50 1.29 -31.35
CA PRO A 26 2.26 2.72 -31.16
C PRO A 26 1.00 2.93 -30.30
N VAL A 27 0.98 4.00 -29.52
CA VAL A 27 -0.25 4.42 -28.84
C VAL A 27 -1.31 4.72 -29.90
N ALA A 28 -2.52 4.18 -29.71
CA ALA A 28 -3.50 4.03 -30.79
C ALA A 28 -4.09 5.36 -31.28
N ASP A 29 -4.34 6.29 -30.36
CA ASP A 29 -5.11 7.51 -30.61
C ASP A 29 -4.70 8.63 -29.63
N ARG A 30 -5.24 9.83 -29.87
CA ARG A 30 -4.94 11.03 -29.08
C ARG A 30 -5.37 10.92 -27.62
N GLU A 31 -6.53 10.33 -27.35
CA GLU A 31 -7.05 10.17 -25.99
C GLU A 31 -6.18 9.19 -25.19
N SER A 32 -5.81 8.06 -25.80
CA SER A 32 -4.83 7.13 -25.24
C SER A 32 -3.50 7.80 -24.91
N HIS A 33 -3.03 8.70 -25.79
CA HIS A 33 -1.83 9.50 -25.54
C HIS A 33 -2.00 10.46 -24.35
N GLU A 34 -3.14 11.12 -24.22
CA GLU A 34 -3.45 12.02 -23.10
C GLU A 34 -3.54 11.25 -21.78
N ILE A 35 -4.23 10.10 -21.75
CA ILE A 35 -4.30 9.22 -20.56
C ILE A 35 -2.90 8.73 -20.19
N LEU A 36 -2.11 8.24 -21.16
CA LEU A 36 -0.75 7.79 -20.92
C LEU A 36 0.13 8.92 -20.39
N ALA A 37 0.02 10.15 -20.92
CA ALA A 37 0.80 11.28 -20.45
C ALA A 37 0.43 11.71 -19.02
N GLN A 38 -0.85 11.60 -18.64
CA GLN A 38 -1.33 11.93 -17.29
C GLN A 38 -0.98 10.84 -16.27
N LEU A 39 -1.10 9.58 -16.68
CA LEU A 39 -0.96 8.43 -15.78
C LEU A 39 0.47 7.88 -15.76
N CYS A 40 1.17 7.86 -16.88
CA CYS A 40 2.49 7.25 -17.02
C CYS A 40 3.46 8.19 -17.76
N PRO A 41 3.71 9.40 -17.24
CA PRO A 41 4.53 10.39 -17.94
C PRO A 41 5.96 9.92 -18.24
N GLU A 42 6.48 8.97 -17.46
CA GLU A 42 7.78 8.32 -17.64
C GLU A 42 7.83 7.48 -18.93
N LEU A 43 6.67 6.94 -19.37
CA LEU A 43 6.54 6.16 -20.61
C LEU A 43 6.19 7.04 -21.81
N SER A 44 5.33 8.05 -21.64
CA SER A 44 4.89 8.94 -22.73
C SER A 44 6.00 9.81 -23.32
N ARG A 45 7.10 9.99 -22.58
CA ARG A 45 8.27 10.77 -23.01
C ARG A 45 9.30 9.96 -23.79
N LEU A 46 9.15 8.64 -23.84
CA LEU A 46 10.04 7.81 -24.64
C LEU A 46 9.79 8.11 -26.13
N SER A 47 10.87 8.41 -26.87
CA SER A 47 10.80 8.69 -28.31
C SER A 47 10.11 7.53 -29.04
N ASN A 48 9.19 7.85 -29.96
CA ASN A 48 8.32 6.88 -30.64
C ASN A 48 7.50 6.00 -29.69
N SER A 49 6.98 6.55 -28.58
CA SER A 49 6.22 5.87 -27.51
C SER A 49 5.42 4.66 -28.00
N LYS A 50 6.06 3.50 -27.98
CA LYS A 50 5.42 2.20 -28.15
C LYS A 50 5.11 1.66 -26.78
N VAL A 51 3.94 1.07 -26.63
CA VAL A 51 3.45 0.52 -25.37
C VAL A 51 2.90 -0.89 -25.59
N CYS A 52 2.85 -1.66 -24.50
CA CYS A 52 2.24 -2.98 -24.47
C CYS A 52 0.80 -2.95 -23.90
N CYS A 53 0.12 -1.81 -24.02
CA CYS A 53 -1.27 -1.65 -23.63
C CYS A 53 -2.07 -0.95 -24.73
N ASP A 54 -3.36 -1.26 -24.83
CA ASP A 54 -4.29 -0.53 -25.70
C ASP A 54 -5.09 0.53 -24.91
N HIS A 55 -6.02 1.18 -25.61
CA HIS A 55 -6.89 2.21 -25.06
C HIS A 55 -7.69 1.70 -23.85
N ASP A 56 -8.38 0.57 -23.99
CA ASP A 56 -9.22 0.02 -22.93
C ASP A 56 -8.41 -0.37 -21.70
N GLN A 57 -7.19 -0.91 -21.89
CA GLN A 57 -6.28 -1.18 -20.79
C GLN A 57 -5.84 0.10 -20.07
N LEU A 58 -5.59 1.19 -20.79
CA LEU A 58 -5.24 2.49 -20.20
C LEU A 58 -6.40 3.10 -19.41
N VAL A 59 -7.61 3.10 -19.96
CA VAL A 59 -8.83 3.58 -19.28
C VAL A 59 -9.08 2.79 -17.99
N ASN A 60 -9.00 1.46 -18.06
CA ASN A 60 -9.17 0.60 -16.90
C ASN A 60 -8.05 0.73 -15.86
N LEU A 61 -6.82 1.01 -16.31
CA LEU A 61 -5.70 1.30 -15.43
C LEU A 61 -5.93 2.63 -14.68
N GLN A 62 -6.42 3.67 -15.37
CA GLN A 62 -6.72 4.96 -14.78
C GLN A 62 -7.82 4.85 -13.72
N SER A 63 -8.94 4.19 -14.06
CA SER A 63 -10.06 4.00 -13.14
C SER A 63 -9.69 3.09 -11.96
N GLY A 64 -8.96 1.99 -12.22
CA GLY A 64 -8.52 1.05 -11.19
C GLY A 64 -7.55 1.63 -10.16
N MET A 65 -6.82 2.69 -10.50
CA MET A 65 -5.93 3.38 -9.56
C MET A 65 -6.57 4.58 -8.84
N GLN A 66 -7.83 4.93 -9.13
CA GLN A 66 -8.47 6.14 -8.59
C GLN A 66 -8.55 6.12 -7.05
N SER A 67 -8.96 4.99 -6.46
CA SER A 67 -9.02 4.82 -5.00
C SER A 67 -7.64 4.97 -4.36
N ALA A 68 -6.61 4.35 -4.95
CA ALA A 68 -5.23 4.48 -4.48
C ALA A 68 -4.72 5.92 -4.57
N ARG A 69 -5.05 6.63 -5.66
CA ARG A 69 -4.70 8.06 -5.83
C ARG A 69 -5.28 8.92 -4.71
N GLN A 70 -6.53 8.69 -4.33
CA GLN A 70 -7.16 9.43 -3.24
C GLN A 70 -6.50 9.13 -1.89
N MET A 71 -6.18 7.86 -1.61
CA MET A 71 -5.50 7.47 -0.38
C MET A 71 -4.09 8.07 -0.29
N MET A 72 -3.36 8.12 -1.39
CA MET A 72 -1.97 8.59 -1.46
C MET A 72 -1.84 10.10 -1.73
N ALA A 73 -2.96 10.84 -1.80
CA ALA A 73 -2.98 12.24 -2.20
C ALA A 73 -2.11 13.17 -1.32
N ARG A 74 -1.89 12.79 -0.05
CA ARG A 74 -1.06 13.54 0.91
C ARG A 74 0.45 13.41 0.66
N CYS A 75 0.90 12.41 -0.09
CA CYS A 75 2.33 12.16 -0.31
C CYS A 75 2.62 11.89 -1.81
N PRO A 76 3.08 12.90 -2.56
CA PRO A 76 3.28 12.80 -4.01
C PRO A 76 4.25 11.71 -4.45
N SER A 77 5.33 11.47 -3.69
CA SER A 77 6.32 10.43 -4.00
C SER A 77 5.74 9.02 -3.85
N CYS A 78 4.94 8.77 -2.81
CA CYS A 78 4.20 7.52 -2.64
C CYS A 78 3.31 7.24 -3.86
N TRP A 79 2.49 8.23 -4.26
CA TRP A 79 1.64 8.11 -5.44
C TRP A 79 2.45 7.88 -6.72
N LYS A 80 3.52 8.65 -6.94
CA LYS A 80 4.41 8.48 -8.10
C LYS A 80 4.98 7.06 -8.18
N ASN A 81 5.53 6.55 -7.09
CA ASN A 81 6.13 5.22 -7.05
C ASN A 81 5.08 4.11 -7.27
N PHE A 82 3.90 4.25 -6.67
CA PHE A 82 2.79 3.31 -6.85
C PHE A 82 2.33 3.28 -8.31
N ARG A 83 2.15 4.45 -8.91
CA ARG A 83 1.77 4.60 -10.31
C ARG A 83 2.82 4.00 -11.24
N GLU A 84 4.11 4.24 -10.98
CA GLU A 84 5.21 3.69 -11.78
C GLU A 84 5.21 2.15 -11.78
N LEU A 85 4.94 1.51 -10.63
CA LEU A 85 4.83 0.04 -10.53
C LEU A 85 3.83 -0.52 -11.56
N TYR A 86 2.65 0.10 -11.62
CA TYR A 86 1.54 -0.34 -12.47
C TYR A 86 1.68 0.13 -13.92
N CYS A 87 2.27 1.30 -14.17
CA CYS A 87 2.61 1.75 -15.52
C CYS A 87 3.62 0.80 -16.18
N ARG A 88 4.67 0.39 -15.44
CA ARG A 88 5.66 -0.57 -15.93
C ARG A 88 5.04 -1.94 -16.16
N LEU A 89 4.16 -2.38 -15.27
CA LEU A 89 3.44 -3.64 -15.41
C LEU A 89 2.60 -3.65 -16.71
N THR A 90 1.73 -2.66 -16.85
CA THR A 90 0.67 -2.65 -17.88
C THR A 90 1.19 -2.24 -19.24
N CYS A 91 1.98 -1.16 -19.32
CA CYS A 91 2.24 -0.45 -20.57
C CYS A 91 3.71 -0.45 -21.02
N SER A 92 4.66 -0.91 -20.21
CA SER A 92 6.09 -0.93 -20.61
C SER A 92 6.29 -1.67 -21.93
N PRO A 93 7.04 -1.12 -22.90
CA PRO A 93 7.35 -1.81 -24.15
C PRO A 93 8.18 -3.08 -23.93
N ASN A 94 8.83 -3.19 -22.77
CA ASN A 94 9.72 -4.30 -22.40
C ASN A 94 9.12 -5.15 -21.28
N ASN A 95 7.78 -5.20 -21.14
CA ASN A 95 7.13 -5.90 -20.03
C ASN A 95 7.46 -7.40 -19.95
N SER A 96 7.84 -8.03 -21.07
CA SER A 96 8.35 -9.40 -21.12
C SER A 96 9.67 -9.63 -20.40
N MET A 97 10.44 -8.58 -20.12
CA MET A 97 11.72 -8.72 -19.43
C MET A 97 11.56 -9.02 -17.94
N PHE A 98 10.39 -8.74 -17.35
CA PHE A 98 10.17 -8.77 -15.91
C PHE A 98 8.79 -9.32 -15.49
N ILE A 99 8.01 -9.84 -16.43
CA ILE A 99 6.73 -10.51 -16.17
C ILE A 99 6.78 -11.92 -16.74
N ASP A 100 6.25 -12.88 -15.99
CA ASP A 100 6.09 -14.27 -16.43
C ASP A 100 4.65 -14.76 -16.17
N PRO A 101 3.87 -15.11 -17.21
CA PRO A 101 2.54 -15.69 -17.03
C PRO A 101 2.60 -17.06 -16.35
N THR A 102 1.99 -17.18 -15.18
CA THR A 102 1.94 -18.44 -14.43
C THR A 102 0.65 -19.23 -14.67
N ARG A 103 -0.42 -18.55 -15.09
CA ARG A 103 -1.69 -19.20 -15.43
C ARG A 103 -2.41 -18.45 -16.54
N LEU A 104 -2.95 -19.23 -17.47
CA LEU A 104 -3.83 -18.76 -18.55
C LEU A 104 -5.25 -19.30 -18.36
N SER A 105 -6.22 -18.69 -19.04
CA SER A 105 -7.59 -19.19 -19.13
C SER A 105 -7.62 -20.57 -19.80
N ALA A 106 -8.74 -21.29 -19.67
CA ALA A 106 -8.90 -22.63 -20.25
C ALA A 106 -8.70 -22.65 -21.78
N ASP A 107 -9.15 -21.60 -22.47
CA ASP A 107 -8.96 -21.39 -23.90
C ASP A 107 -7.59 -20.78 -24.27
N LYS A 108 -6.74 -20.54 -23.26
CA LYS A 108 -5.39 -19.96 -23.35
C LYS A 108 -5.33 -18.56 -23.97
N LYS A 109 -6.45 -17.83 -24.01
CA LYS A 109 -6.51 -16.48 -24.58
C LYS A 109 -6.18 -15.38 -23.57
N SER A 110 -6.45 -15.59 -22.29
CA SER A 110 -6.32 -14.55 -21.26
C SER A 110 -5.29 -14.92 -20.21
N VAL A 111 -4.60 -13.91 -19.69
CA VAL A 111 -3.65 -14.04 -18.58
C VAL A 111 -4.41 -13.91 -17.26
N VAL A 112 -4.39 -14.96 -16.43
CA VAL A 112 -5.15 -15.02 -15.16
C VAL A 112 -4.25 -14.97 -13.92
N ALA A 113 -2.96 -15.26 -14.08
CA ALA A 113 -1.97 -15.03 -13.04
C ALA A 113 -0.58 -14.80 -13.64
N ILE A 114 0.21 -13.99 -12.95
CA ILE A 114 1.61 -13.71 -13.31
C ILE A 114 2.52 -13.75 -12.09
N ASP A 115 3.81 -13.98 -12.34
CA ASP A 115 4.91 -13.52 -11.52
C ASP A 115 5.38 -12.16 -12.08
N TYR A 116 5.39 -11.12 -11.24
CA TYR A 116 5.96 -9.82 -11.56
C TYR A 116 7.25 -9.61 -10.75
N TYR A 117 8.39 -9.70 -11.43
CA TYR A 117 9.70 -9.55 -10.81
C TYR A 117 10.04 -8.08 -10.67
N VAL A 118 10.02 -7.59 -9.43
CA VAL A 118 10.31 -6.20 -9.10
C VAL A 118 11.57 -6.16 -8.25
N ASP A 119 12.47 -5.23 -8.55
CA ASP A 119 13.72 -5.06 -7.82
C ASP A 119 13.45 -4.80 -6.34
N ILE A 120 14.26 -5.41 -5.46
CA ILE A 120 14.04 -5.33 -4.01
C ILE A 120 14.15 -3.88 -3.53
N ALA A 121 15.08 -3.09 -4.06
CA ALA A 121 15.22 -1.69 -3.67
C ALA A 121 13.99 -0.87 -4.09
N PHE A 122 13.42 -1.15 -5.27
CA PHE A 122 12.16 -0.51 -5.68
C PHE A 122 10.99 -0.95 -4.78
N ARG A 123 10.87 -2.25 -4.46
CA ARG A 123 9.81 -2.76 -3.56
C ARG A 123 9.87 -2.10 -2.19
N ASP A 124 11.06 -2.06 -1.61
CA ASP A 124 11.28 -1.49 -0.29
C ASP A 124 11.09 0.02 -0.29
N GLY A 125 11.59 0.70 -1.31
CA GLY A 125 11.43 2.14 -1.46
C GLY A 125 9.98 2.56 -1.69
N LEU A 126 9.20 1.80 -2.48
CA LEU A 126 7.77 2.01 -2.64
C LEU A 126 7.05 1.89 -1.30
N TYR A 127 7.28 0.78 -0.58
CA TYR A 127 6.71 0.60 0.76
C TYR A 127 7.11 1.72 1.72
N ASN A 128 8.40 2.08 1.77
CA ASN A 128 8.92 3.11 2.66
C ASN A 128 8.34 4.49 2.35
N SER A 129 8.13 4.82 1.07
CA SER A 129 7.50 6.07 0.69
C SER A 129 6.03 6.18 1.14
N CYS A 130 5.37 5.06 1.43
CA CYS A 130 3.94 4.99 1.71
C CYS A 130 3.59 4.58 3.15
N LYS A 131 4.49 3.91 3.88
CA LYS A 131 4.19 3.22 5.16
C LYS A 131 3.67 4.15 6.27
N ASN A 132 3.99 5.44 6.20
CA ASN A 132 3.62 6.44 7.20
C ASN A 132 2.53 7.38 6.74
N VAL A 133 2.10 7.30 5.48
CA VAL A 133 1.09 8.19 4.91
C VAL A 133 -0.24 7.99 5.64
N ALA A 134 -0.76 9.08 6.19
CA ALA A 134 -2.07 9.10 6.81
C ALA A 134 -3.15 8.98 5.73
N PHE A 135 -4.21 8.26 6.06
CA PHE A 135 -5.44 8.33 5.30
C PHE A 135 -5.97 9.78 5.35
N PRO A 136 -6.68 10.28 4.32
CA PRO A 136 -7.12 11.67 4.28
C PRO A 136 -7.93 12.16 5.50
N ASP A 137 -8.63 11.27 6.22
CA ASP A 137 -9.33 11.57 7.47
C ASP A 137 -8.40 11.82 8.69
N GLY A 138 -7.11 11.53 8.56
CA GLY A 138 -6.06 11.80 9.54
C GLY A 138 -5.96 10.81 10.71
N HIS A 139 -6.88 9.84 10.85
CA HIS A 139 -6.92 8.96 12.02
C HIS A 139 -6.21 7.63 11.84
N GLN A 140 -6.03 7.20 10.60
CA GLN A 140 -5.42 5.92 10.26
C GLN A 140 -4.31 6.09 9.21
N LYS A 141 -3.45 5.07 9.06
CA LYS A 141 -2.48 5.02 7.96
C LYS A 141 -3.06 4.27 6.78
N ILE A 142 -2.70 4.64 5.55
CA ILE A 142 -3.20 3.96 4.33
C ILE A 142 -2.88 2.46 4.33
N MET A 143 -1.80 2.05 5.01
CA MET A 143 -1.39 0.65 5.13
C MET A 143 -2.40 -0.22 5.88
N ASN A 144 -3.29 0.34 6.70
CA ASN A 144 -4.40 -0.42 7.30
C ASN A 144 -5.36 -0.97 6.24
N PHE A 145 -5.50 -0.28 5.10
CA PHE A 145 -6.41 -0.63 4.02
C PHE A 145 -5.73 -1.36 2.87
N MET A 146 -4.42 -1.16 2.70
CA MET A 146 -3.67 -1.60 1.51
C MET A 146 -2.70 -2.76 1.76
N CYS A 147 -2.63 -3.33 2.97
CA CYS A 147 -1.64 -4.38 3.29
C CYS A 147 -2.23 -5.75 3.66
N GLY A 148 -3.56 -5.87 3.81
CA GLY A 148 -4.21 -7.13 4.21
C GLY A 148 -3.83 -7.62 5.62
N THR A 149 -3.18 -6.78 6.43
CA THR A 149 -2.76 -7.06 7.80
C THR A 149 -2.63 -5.72 8.55
N THR A 150 -2.48 -5.77 9.88
CA THR A 150 -2.22 -4.57 10.70
C THR A 150 -0.88 -3.92 10.32
N VAL A 151 -0.79 -2.59 10.47
CA VAL A 151 0.42 -1.78 10.17
C VAL A 151 1.69 -2.38 10.78
N GLY A 152 1.66 -2.81 12.04
CA GLY A 152 2.83 -3.37 12.72
C GLY A 152 3.31 -4.73 12.20
N LYS A 153 2.49 -5.42 11.40
CA LYS A 153 2.83 -6.70 10.74
C LYS A 153 2.98 -6.57 9.22
N CYS A 154 2.76 -5.37 8.69
CA CYS A 154 2.87 -5.06 7.28
C CYS A 154 4.34 -5.01 6.87
N THR A 155 4.66 -5.59 5.72
CA THR A 155 6.02 -5.62 5.14
C THR A 155 5.91 -5.27 3.65
N PRO A 156 7.00 -4.86 2.98
CA PRO A 156 6.97 -4.56 1.55
C PRO A 156 6.34 -5.67 0.71
N LEU A 157 6.70 -6.94 0.98
CA LEU A 157 6.13 -8.08 0.24
C LEU A 157 4.65 -8.32 0.55
N LYS A 158 4.21 -8.19 1.81
CA LYS A 158 2.78 -8.33 2.15
C LYS A 158 1.92 -7.24 1.53
N PHE A 159 2.44 -6.01 1.51
CA PHE A 159 1.80 -4.87 0.84
C PHE A 159 1.58 -5.17 -0.65
N LEU A 160 2.63 -5.56 -1.37
CA LEU A 160 2.52 -5.89 -2.79
C LEU A 160 1.63 -7.12 -3.05
N ASN A 161 1.78 -8.18 -2.27
CA ASN A 161 0.95 -9.38 -2.40
C ASN A 161 -0.53 -9.08 -2.15
N TYR A 162 -0.86 -8.17 -1.22
CA TYR A 162 -2.24 -7.74 -1.03
C TYR A 162 -2.76 -7.00 -2.26
N LEU A 163 -1.98 -6.05 -2.81
CA LEU A 163 -2.34 -5.32 -4.04
C LEU A 163 -2.53 -6.23 -5.26
N GLY A 164 -1.74 -7.30 -5.34
CA GLY A 164 -1.82 -8.32 -6.39
C GLY A 164 -2.88 -9.40 -6.17
N ASN A 165 -3.69 -9.33 -5.11
CA ASN A 165 -4.62 -10.40 -4.77
C ASN A 165 -6.09 -10.01 -5.04
N PRO A 166 -6.69 -10.48 -6.15
CA PRO A 166 -8.08 -10.16 -6.52
C PRO A 166 -9.10 -10.62 -5.48
N VAL A 167 -8.84 -11.74 -4.80
CA VAL A 167 -9.77 -12.31 -3.80
C VAL A 167 -9.72 -11.53 -2.49
N ALA A 168 -8.54 -11.02 -2.11
CA ALA A 168 -8.36 -10.32 -0.85
C ALA A 168 -8.84 -8.87 -0.89
N ASN A 169 -8.63 -8.19 -2.02
CA ASN A 169 -8.89 -6.74 -2.11
C ASN A 169 -10.02 -6.37 -3.09
N GLY A 170 -10.44 -7.25 -4.00
CA GLY A 170 -11.43 -6.96 -5.04
C GLY A 170 -11.00 -5.93 -6.09
N GLU A 171 -9.83 -5.30 -5.93
CA GLU A 171 -9.30 -4.24 -6.80
C GLU A 171 -8.37 -4.76 -7.88
N SER A 172 -7.57 -5.78 -7.56
CA SER A 172 -6.71 -6.43 -8.55
C SER A 172 -7.57 -7.17 -9.59
N PRO A 173 -7.37 -6.97 -10.90
CA PRO A 173 -8.15 -7.68 -11.91
C PRO A 173 -7.77 -9.16 -12.04
N PHE A 174 -6.54 -9.53 -11.68
CA PHE A 174 -6.03 -10.91 -11.72
C PHE A 174 -4.90 -11.10 -10.71
N SER A 175 -4.47 -12.34 -10.48
CA SER A 175 -3.46 -12.63 -9.47
C SER A 175 -2.07 -12.18 -9.91
N ILE A 176 -1.40 -11.34 -9.11
CA ILE A 176 -0.02 -10.90 -9.31
C ILE A 176 0.79 -11.35 -8.10
N SER A 177 1.80 -12.18 -8.35
CA SER A 177 2.77 -12.58 -7.32
C SER A 177 4.06 -11.79 -7.49
N TYR A 178 4.77 -11.53 -6.40
CA TYR A 178 6.03 -10.77 -6.39
C TYR A 178 7.18 -11.61 -5.83
N PRO A 179 7.76 -12.55 -6.60
CA PRO A 179 8.86 -13.39 -6.13
C PRO A 179 10.12 -12.57 -5.78
N ASP A 180 10.88 -13.03 -4.80
CA ASP A 180 12.14 -12.37 -4.38
C ASP A 180 13.29 -12.57 -5.37
N LYS A 181 13.24 -13.62 -6.19
CA LYS A 181 14.29 -13.94 -7.17
C LYS A 181 13.68 -14.13 -8.55
N ALA A 182 14.28 -13.48 -9.53
CA ALA A 182 13.93 -13.70 -10.93
C ALA A 182 14.35 -15.09 -11.41
N LYS A 183 13.51 -15.69 -12.26
CA LYS A 183 13.86 -16.93 -12.99
C LYS A 183 15.02 -16.66 -13.96
N ARG A 184 15.76 -17.72 -14.32
CA ARG A 184 16.87 -17.61 -15.28
C ARG A 184 16.38 -16.99 -16.59
N GLY A 185 17.04 -15.93 -17.04
CA GLY A 185 16.70 -15.22 -18.28
C GLY A 185 15.67 -14.10 -18.12
N ILE A 186 15.08 -13.94 -16.93
CA ILE A 186 14.19 -12.82 -16.59
C ILE A 186 14.97 -11.84 -15.73
N LYS A 187 14.75 -10.53 -15.96
CA LYS A 187 15.30 -9.44 -15.15
C LYS A 187 14.21 -8.88 -14.26
N SER A 188 14.58 -8.24 -13.16
CA SER A 188 13.61 -7.48 -12.35
C SER A 188 13.35 -6.12 -12.98
N MET A 189 12.12 -5.63 -12.87
CA MET A 189 11.78 -4.24 -13.13
C MET A 189 12.52 -3.37 -12.12
N ASN A 190 13.34 -2.45 -12.64
CA ASN A 190 14.16 -1.55 -11.85
C ASN A 190 13.95 -0.11 -12.33
N ALA A 191 12.78 0.44 -11.98
CA ALA A 191 12.48 1.84 -12.20
C ALA A 191 13.10 2.72 -11.10
N THR A 192 13.25 4.01 -11.36
CA THR A 192 13.74 4.96 -10.38
C THR A 192 12.72 5.17 -9.27
N ILE A 193 13.13 4.96 -8.02
CA ILE A 193 12.33 5.24 -6.84
C ILE A 193 12.58 6.68 -6.35
N THR A 194 11.53 7.35 -5.86
CA THR A 194 11.66 8.66 -5.19
C THR A 194 11.35 8.50 -3.70
N SER A 195 12.27 8.90 -2.83
CA SER A 195 12.08 8.80 -1.38
C SER A 195 11.03 9.81 -0.91
N CYS A 196 10.37 9.55 0.23
CA CYS A 196 9.31 10.45 0.69
C CYS A 196 9.81 11.80 1.22
N ASN A 197 11.09 11.90 1.57
CA ASN A 197 11.76 13.09 2.03
C ASN A 197 12.47 13.88 0.93
N GLU A 198 12.29 13.49 -0.33
CA GLU A 198 12.91 14.14 -1.50
C GLU A 198 11.84 14.85 -2.33
N SER A 199 12.17 16.05 -2.81
CA SER A 199 11.39 16.70 -3.86
C SER A 199 11.76 16.13 -5.23
N PHE A 200 10.83 16.21 -6.18
CA PHE A 200 11.08 15.76 -7.55
C PHE A 200 10.31 16.61 -8.55
N PHE A 201 10.81 16.75 -9.77
CA PHE A 201 10.07 17.40 -10.84
C PHE A 201 8.96 16.47 -11.34
N ASP A 202 7.69 16.88 -11.24
CA ASP A 202 6.57 16.14 -11.81
C ASP A 202 6.35 16.55 -13.28
N PRO A 203 6.51 15.59 -14.20
CA PRO A 203 6.23 15.81 -15.61
C PRO A 203 4.86 16.38 -15.95
N LEU A 204 3.85 15.98 -15.18
CA LEU A 204 2.45 16.24 -15.46
C LEU A 204 2.07 17.67 -15.07
N SER A 205 2.37 18.07 -13.83
CA SER A 205 2.15 19.44 -13.36
C SER A 205 3.14 20.45 -13.94
N LYS A 206 4.25 19.96 -14.51
CA LYS A 206 5.42 20.78 -14.93
C LYS A 206 5.97 21.62 -13.77
N SER A 207 5.89 21.09 -12.55
CA SER A 207 6.35 21.76 -11.34
C SER A 207 7.19 20.80 -10.48
N THR A 208 7.98 21.36 -9.60
CA THR A 208 8.60 20.58 -8.53
C THR A 208 7.53 20.20 -7.51
N MET A 209 7.40 18.91 -7.23
CA MET A 209 6.64 18.39 -6.11
C MET A 209 7.54 18.38 -4.89
N GLU A 210 7.07 19.03 -3.83
CA GLU A 210 7.78 19.05 -2.55
C GLU A 210 7.80 17.66 -1.90
N ALA A 211 8.76 17.48 -0.99
CA ALA A 211 8.82 16.30 -0.14
C ALA A 211 7.54 16.16 0.71
N CYS A 212 7.20 14.93 1.09
CA CYS A 212 6.02 14.68 1.92
C CYS A 212 6.20 15.26 3.33
N ASP A 213 5.10 15.68 3.96
CA ASP A 213 5.10 16.19 5.32
C ASP A 213 5.65 15.17 6.32
N CYS A 214 6.29 15.65 7.40
CA CYS A 214 6.84 14.82 8.49
C CYS A 214 5.81 13.83 9.09
N ARG A 215 4.51 14.19 9.08
CA ARG A 215 3.42 13.32 9.54
C ARG A 215 3.21 12.10 8.64
N ASP A 216 3.41 12.29 7.35
CA ASP A 216 3.21 11.30 6.29
C ASP A 216 4.53 10.59 5.92
N CYS A 217 5.68 11.15 6.30
CA CYS A 217 7.03 10.63 6.08
C CYS A 217 7.97 11.02 7.23
N ILE A 218 8.35 10.07 8.10
CA ILE A 218 9.21 10.36 9.27
C ILE A 218 10.61 10.83 8.84
N GLU A 219 11.06 10.40 7.66
CA GLU A 219 12.34 10.78 7.07
C GLU A 219 12.39 12.27 6.68
N SER A 220 11.25 12.96 6.54
CA SER A 220 11.15 14.40 6.27
C SER A 220 11.27 15.27 7.54
N CYS A 221 11.31 14.69 8.73
CA CYS A 221 11.32 15.44 9.98
C CYS A 221 12.70 16.09 10.22
N LYS A 222 12.74 17.44 10.33
CA LYS A 222 13.98 18.23 10.57
C LYS A 222 14.67 17.95 11.91
N HIS A 223 13.97 17.31 12.83
CA HIS A 223 14.55 16.71 14.02
C HIS A 223 14.14 15.24 14.02
N PRO A 224 15.09 14.28 14.02
CA PRO A 224 14.79 13.04 14.68
C PRO A 224 14.56 13.46 16.13
N PHE A 225 13.30 13.58 16.57
CA PHE A 225 13.08 13.50 18.01
C PHE A 225 13.85 12.27 18.44
N PRO A 226 14.84 12.38 19.36
CA PRO A 226 15.43 11.18 19.91
C PRO A 226 14.22 10.37 20.36
N ILE A 227 14.04 9.17 19.78
CA ILE A 227 13.07 8.21 20.28
C ILE A 227 13.62 7.90 21.67
N LYS A 228 13.27 8.74 22.66
CA LYS A 228 13.46 8.42 24.04
C LYS A 228 12.50 7.27 24.22
N LEU A 229 13.04 6.05 24.14
CA LEU A 229 12.45 4.87 24.72
C LEU A 229 12.19 5.23 26.19
N GLN A 230 11.02 5.77 26.45
CA GLN A 230 10.62 6.11 27.79
C GLN A 230 10.26 4.78 28.42
N GLU A 231 11.19 4.26 29.20
CA GLU A 231 10.99 3.02 29.93
C GLU A 231 9.91 3.27 30.98
N TYR A 232 8.73 2.68 30.79
CA TYR A 232 7.71 2.66 31.82
C TYR A 232 7.80 1.34 32.57
N LEU A 233 7.68 1.40 33.90
CA LEU A 233 7.51 0.22 34.72
C LEU A 233 6.01 -0.09 34.78
N ALA A 234 5.57 -1.20 34.18
CA ALA A 234 4.22 -1.67 34.39
C ALA A 234 4.11 -2.27 35.79
N ALA A 235 3.21 -1.75 36.61
CA ALA A 235 2.93 -2.29 37.94
C ALA A 235 1.50 -2.84 38.02
N LYS A 236 1.37 -4.04 38.58
CA LYS A 236 0.09 -4.58 39.03
C LYS A 236 -0.17 -4.07 40.43
N VAL A 237 -1.22 -3.26 40.59
CA VAL A 237 -1.68 -2.80 41.90
C VAL A 237 -2.89 -3.64 42.32
N ILE A 238 -2.80 -4.28 43.48
CA ILE A 238 -3.88 -5.05 44.08
C ILE A 238 -4.51 -4.19 45.15
N PHE A 239 -5.81 -3.91 44.99
CA PHE A 239 -6.60 -3.12 45.93
C PHE A 239 -7.53 -4.03 46.74
N SER A 240 -7.71 -3.70 48.02
CA SER A 240 -8.88 -4.12 48.79
C SER A 240 -9.92 -3.03 48.69
N LEU A 241 -11.09 -3.36 48.16
CA LEU A 241 -12.16 -2.40 47.93
C LEU A 241 -13.36 -2.72 48.83
N LYS A 242 -13.92 -1.70 49.46
CA LYS A 242 -15.15 -1.79 50.26
C LYS A 242 -16.16 -0.74 49.78
N PRO A 243 -17.47 -1.06 49.76
CA PRO A 243 -18.51 -0.06 49.48
C PRO A 243 -18.42 1.10 50.46
N SER A 244 -18.52 2.32 49.94
CA SER A 244 -18.46 3.53 50.78
C SER A 244 -19.66 3.69 51.71
N SER A 245 -20.77 2.98 51.44
CA SER A 245 -21.99 2.96 52.25
C SER A 245 -22.76 1.65 52.09
N GLU A 246 -23.59 1.29 53.08
CA GLU A 246 -24.44 0.09 53.02
C GLU A 246 -25.48 0.12 51.89
N LEU A 247 -25.98 1.31 51.54
CA LEU A 247 -26.95 1.49 50.45
C LEU A 247 -26.34 1.13 49.07
N ASN A 248 -25.04 1.38 48.88
CA ASN A 248 -24.32 1.07 47.65
C ASN A 248 -23.87 -0.40 47.58
N ARG A 249 -23.97 -1.15 48.68
CA ARG A 249 -23.45 -2.52 48.81
C ARG A 249 -24.16 -3.49 47.86
N ARG A 250 -25.49 -3.46 47.79
CA ARG A 250 -26.27 -4.33 46.89
C ARG A 250 -25.99 -4.03 45.41
N THR A 251 -25.81 -2.76 45.07
CA THR A 251 -25.52 -2.31 43.69
C THR A 251 -24.11 -2.73 43.26
N CYS A 252 -23.11 -2.53 44.13
CA CYS A 252 -21.72 -2.90 43.88
C CYS A 252 -21.50 -4.42 43.78
N TYR A 253 -22.23 -5.24 44.56
CA TYR A 253 -22.14 -6.71 44.46
C TYR A 253 -22.74 -7.27 43.17
N LYS A 254 -23.74 -6.60 42.58
CA LYS A 254 -24.35 -7.01 41.30
C LYS A 254 -23.57 -6.52 40.08
N ASN A 255 -23.12 -5.27 40.10
CA ASN A 255 -22.29 -4.72 39.03
C ASN A 255 -21.32 -3.67 39.56
N PHE A 256 -20.07 -4.10 39.67
CA PHE A 256 -18.97 -3.31 40.18
C PHE A 256 -18.69 -2.04 39.35
N PHE A 257 -19.00 -2.04 38.05
CA PHE A 257 -18.77 -0.90 37.14
C PHE A 257 -19.98 0.03 37.00
N SER A 258 -21.03 -0.16 37.80
CA SER A 258 -22.18 0.74 37.80
C SER A 258 -21.76 2.15 38.24
N ARG A 259 -22.27 3.18 37.56
CA ARG A 259 -22.02 4.60 37.91
C ARG A 259 -22.42 4.95 39.35
N ASN A 260 -23.32 4.16 39.94
CA ASN A 260 -23.80 4.33 41.32
C ASN A 260 -23.00 3.49 42.34
N CYS A 261 -21.99 2.74 41.90
CA CYS A 261 -21.09 2.02 42.78
C CYS A 261 -19.90 2.89 43.17
N LYS A 262 -19.94 3.48 44.38
CA LYS A 262 -18.80 4.17 44.98
C LYS A 262 -18.08 3.22 45.94
N LEU A 263 -16.80 2.96 45.66
CA LEU A 263 -15.93 2.09 46.44
C LEU A 263 -14.79 2.92 47.02
N THR A 264 -14.47 2.66 48.28
CA THR A 264 -13.24 3.14 48.90
C THR A 264 -12.24 1.98 48.96
N GLY A 265 -10.97 2.29 48.71
CA GLY A 265 -9.95 1.29 48.51
C GLY A 265 -8.69 1.54 49.29
N THR A 266 -8.05 0.47 49.74
CA THR A 266 -6.68 0.50 50.26
C THR A 266 -5.80 -0.34 49.34
N ILE A 267 -4.63 0.20 48.98
CA ILE A 267 -3.64 -0.55 48.21
C ILE A 267 -3.06 -1.63 49.13
N LEU A 268 -3.27 -2.91 48.80
CA LEU A 268 -2.71 -4.02 49.56
C LEU A 268 -1.29 -4.36 49.09
N ARG A 269 -1.06 -4.30 47.78
CA ARG A 269 0.22 -4.72 47.19
C ARG A 269 0.46 -4.07 45.84
N VAL A 270 1.68 -3.61 45.61
CA VAL A 270 2.18 -3.18 44.30
C VAL A 270 3.25 -4.16 43.85
N ARG A 271 3.12 -4.73 42.65
CA ARG A 271 4.15 -5.59 42.05
C ARG A 271 4.51 -5.07 40.66
N ILE A 272 5.76 -4.67 40.48
CA ILE A 272 6.31 -4.30 39.17
C ILE A 272 6.41 -5.60 38.35
N LEU A 273 5.76 -5.63 37.19
CA LEU A 273 5.66 -6.80 36.33
C LEU A 273 6.82 -6.85 35.33
N GLN A 274 7.10 -5.75 34.62
CA GLN A 274 8.17 -5.65 33.62
C GLN A 274 8.37 -4.20 33.14
N LYS A 275 9.53 -3.93 32.52
CA LYS A 275 9.74 -2.72 31.71
C LYS A 275 8.97 -2.86 30.40
N VAL A 276 8.07 -1.92 30.13
CA VAL A 276 7.34 -1.85 28.86
C VAL A 276 7.99 -0.78 28.00
N ARG A 277 8.35 -1.15 26.77
CA ARG A 277 8.78 -0.22 25.73
C ARG A 277 7.55 0.17 24.92
N ASN A 278 7.07 1.39 25.11
CA ASN A 278 6.03 1.96 24.26
C ASN A 278 6.66 2.96 23.30
N TYR A 279 6.18 2.93 22.06
CA TYR A 279 6.33 4.05 21.14
C TYR A 279 5.27 5.08 21.53
N PRO A 280 5.62 6.37 21.66
CA PRO A 280 4.60 7.38 21.85
C PRO A 280 3.70 7.38 20.60
N THR A 281 2.43 7.06 20.80
CA THR A 281 1.38 7.38 19.84
C THR A 281 1.07 8.86 19.97
N CYS A 282 1.06 9.58 18.84
CA CYS A 282 0.46 10.91 18.76
C CYS A 282 -1.04 10.84 19.10
#